data_AF-A0A7W4F009-F1
#
_entry.id   AF-A0A7W4F009-F1
#
_cell.length_a   1.000
_cell.length_b   1.000
_cell.length_c   1.000
_cell.angle_alpha   90.00
_cell.angle_beta   90.00
_cell.angle_gamma   90.00
#
_symmetry.space_group_name_H-M   'P 1'
#
loop_
_entity.id
_entity.type
_entity.pdbx_description
1 polymer ?
#
loop_
_entity_poly.entity_id
_entity_poly.type
_entity_poly.pdbx_seq_one_letter_code
_entity_poly.pdbx_strand_id
1 'polypeptide(L)' 'MSVKAKKHLGQHFLTDENIAKKIANSLHFSGYDKVLEVGPGMGVLTKYLLEKETETFVAEIDTESIAYLKEHYP' A
#
# COMPACT_ATOMS: atom_id res chain seq x y z
N MET A 1 -1.88 -14.14 9.46
CA MET A 1 -2.25 -13.32 10.65
C MET A 1 -3.20 -12.21 10.23
N SER A 2 -4.15 -11.76 11.07
CA SER A 2 -5.03 -10.63 10.70
C SER A 2 -4.54 -9.33 11.36
N VAL A 3 -4.17 -8.32 10.57
CA VAL A 3 -3.88 -6.97 11.08
C VAL A 3 -5.20 -6.33 11.53
N LYS A 4 -5.21 -5.73 12.73
CA LYS A 4 -6.39 -5.03 13.26
C LYS A 4 -6.18 -3.52 13.23
N ALA A 5 -7.22 -2.79 12.83
CA ALA A 5 -7.17 -1.33 12.78
C ALA A 5 -7.00 -0.73 14.20
N LYS A 6 -5.99 0.11 14.35
CA LYS A 6 -5.68 0.84 15.57
C LYS A 6 -6.23 2.26 15.46
N LYS A 7 -7.29 2.55 16.22
CA LYS A 7 -7.97 3.87 16.21
C LYS A 7 -7.02 5.03 16.49
N HIS A 8 -6.06 4.85 17.39
CA HIS A 8 -5.10 5.91 17.75
C HIS A 8 -4.09 6.23 16.62
N LEU A 9 -3.95 5.35 15.63
CA LEU A 9 -3.15 5.58 14.42
C LEU A 9 -3.98 6.15 13.26
N GLY A 10 -5.30 6.35 13.44
CA GLY A 10 -6.19 6.83 12.38
C GLY A 10 -6.38 5.84 11.23
N GLN A 11 -6.13 4.55 11.45
CA GLN A 11 -6.21 3.54 10.40
C GLN A 11 -7.65 3.29 9.92
N HIS A 12 -7.88 3.49 8.63
CA HIS A 12 -9.09 3.10 7.91
C HIS A 12 -8.68 2.27 6.68
N PHE A 13 -8.90 0.96 6.74
CA PHE A 13 -8.49 0.09 5.64
C PHE A 13 -9.42 0.22 4.44
N LEU A 14 -8.84 0.51 3.28
CA LEU A 14 -9.50 0.38 2.00
C LEU A 14 -9.76 -1.11 1.74
N THR A 15 -11.03 -1.48 1.53
CA THR A 15 -11.44 -2.87 1.24
C THR A 15 -11.96 -3.04 -0.18
N ASP A 16 -12.25 -1.94 -0.89
CA ASP A 16 -12.74 -1.97 -2.26
C ASP A 16 -11.56 -2.01 -3.25
N GLU A 17 -11.40 -3.17 -3.87
CA GLU A 17 -10.38 -3.48 -4.87
C GLU A 17 -10.49 -2.62 -6.13
N ASN A 18 -11.71 -2.30 -6.55
CA ASN A 18 -11.92 -1.47 -7.74
C ASN A 18 -11.47 -0.03 -7.48
N ILE A 19 -11.69 0.48 -6.26
CA ILE A 19 -11.21 1.80 -5.86
C ILE A 19 -9.68 1.79 -5.77
N ALA A 20 -9.06 0.79 -5.15
CA ALA A 20 -7.61 0.66 -5.08
C ALA A 20 -6.96 0.65 -6.47
N LYS A 21 -7.51 -0.16 -7.39
CA LYS A 21 -7.06 -0.22 -8.79
C LYS A 21 -7.22 1.13 -9.52
N LYS A 22 -8.34 1.83 -9.31
CA LYS A 22 -8.55 3.18 -9.88
C LYS A 22 -7.53 4.18 -9.36
N ILE A 23 -7.20 4.15 -8.07
CA ILE A 23 -6.17 5.01 -7.47
C ILE A 23 -4.82 4.73 -8.12
N ALA A 24 -4.38 3.46 -8.17
CA ALA A 24 -3.11 3.10 -8.79
C ALA A 24 -3.03 3.49 -10.28
N ASN A 25 -4.14 3.35 -11.02
CA ASN A 25 -4.22 3.75 -12.43
C ASN A 25 -4.30 5.26 -12.65
N SER A 26 -4.61 6.06 -11.62
CA SER A 26 -4.66 7.52 -11.73
C SER A 26 -3.28 8.16 -11.73
N LEU A 27 -2.23 7.39 -11.40
CA LEU A 27 -0.85 7.82 -11.48
C LEU A 27 -0.38 7.84 -12.94
N HIS A 28 0.26 8.93 -13.34
CA HIS A 28 0.66 9.16 -14.74
C HIS A 28 2.03 8.56 -15.10
N PHE A 29 2.86 8.19 -14.11
CA PHE A 29 4.19 7.59 -14.29
C PHE A 29 5.10 8.31 -15.31
N SER A 30 4.93 9.63 -15.46
CA SER A 30 5.67 10.46 -16.40
C SER A 30 6.51 11.46 -15.63
N GLY A 31 7.81 11.49 -15.91
CA GLY A 31 8.77 12.31 -15.18
C GLY A 31 9.21 11.74 -13.82
N TYR A 32 8.80 10.51 -13.49
CA TYR A 32 9.25 9.77 -12.31
C TYR A 32 9.14 8.26 -12.54
N ASP A 33 10.03 7.51 -11.91
CA ASP A 33 10.10 6.05 -11.89
C ASP A 33 10.02 5.47 -10.47
N LYS A 34 10.05 6.33 -9.43
CA LYS A 34 9.98 5.94 -8.02
C LYS A 34 8.65 6.39 -7.39
N VAL A 35 8.04 5.52 -6.60
CA VAL A 35 6.79 5.79 -5.87
C VAL A 35 7.00 5.49 -4.40
N LEU A 36 6.53 6.37 -3.51
CA LEU A 36 6.49 6.12 -2.06
C LEU A 36 5.03 6.08 -1.60
N GLU A 37 4.60 4.94 -1.09
CA GLU A 37 3.31 4.79 -0.41
C GLU A 37 3.48 5.02 1.10
N VAL A 38 2.65 5.89 1.67
CA VAL A 38 2.61 6.16 3.11
C VAL A 38 1.38 5.49 3.69
N GLY A 39 1.59 4.62 4.69
CA GLY A 39 0.52 3.84 5.31
C GLY A 39 -0.04 2.74 4.40
N PRO A 40 0.80 1.83 3.88
CA PRO A 40 0.36 0.70 3.04
C PRO A 40 -0.65 -0.22 3.76
N GLY A 41 -0.64 -0.27 5.10
CA GLY A 41 -1.54 -1.10 5.87
C GLY A 41 -1.40 -2.58 5.53
N MET A 42 -2.41 -3.16 4.87
CA MET A 42 -2.42 -4.56 4.41
C MET A 42 -1.99 -4.70 2.93
N GLY A 43 -1.53 -3.62 2.30
CA GLY A 43 -1.05 -3.63 0.93
C GLY A 43 -2.13 -3.63 -0.16
N VAL A 44 -3.37 -3.24 0.18
CA VAL A 44 -4.49 -3.24 -0.78
C VAL A 44 -4.21 -2.33 -1.97
N LEU A 45 -3.55 -1.18 -1.76
CA LEU A 45 -3.07 -0.32 -2.85
C LEU A 45 -1.70 -0.78 -3.35
N THR A 46 -0.77 -1.13 -2.45
CA THR A 46 0.59 -1.61 -2.77
C THR A 46 0.61 -2.64 -3.88
N LYS A 47 -0.27 -3.65 -3.85
CA LYS A 47 -0.30 -4.70 -4.89
C LYS A 47 -0.52 -4.16 -6.30
N TYR A 48 -1.31 -3.10 -6.46
CA TYR A 48 -1.59 -2.49 -7.76
C TYR A 48 -0.49 -1.51 -8.19
N LEU A 49 0.27 -0.96 -7.24
CA LEU A 49 1.48 -0.19 -7.53
C LEU A 49 2.61 -1.12 -8.02
N LEU A 50 2.73 -2.32 -7.44
CA LEU A 50 3.72 -3.33 -7.86
C LEU A 50 3.46 -3.91 -9.27
N GLU A 51 2.24 -3.79 -9.80
CA GLU A 51 1.93 -4.13 -11.20
C GLU A 51 2.48 -3.10 -12.22
N LYS A 52 3.05 -1.98 -11.75
CA LYS A 52 3.55 -0.89 -12.59
C LYS A 52 5.07 -0.99 -12.74
N GLU A 53 5.59 -0.46 -13.84
CA GLU A 53 7.03 -0.35 -14.09
C GLU A 53 7.65 0.80 -13.28
N THR A 54 7.49 0.76 -11.96
CA THR A 54 8.03 1.74 -11.01
C THR A 54 8.69 1.06 -9.82
N GLU A 55 9.79 1.63 -9.35
CA GLU A 55 10.40 1.26 -8.07
C GLU A 55 9.52 1.76 -6.93
N THR A 56 8.85 0.85 -6.23
CA THR A 56 7.88 1.17 -5.18
C THR A 56 8.50 1.01 -3.80
N PHE A 57 8.40 2.04 -2.99
CA PHE A 57 8.78 2.09 -1.58
C PHE A 57 7.52 2.22 -0.72
N VAL A 58 7.57 1.67 0.48
CA VAL A 58 6.47 1.81 1.45
C VAL A 58 6.99 2.27 2.81
N ALA A 59 6.22 3.12 3.48
CA ALA A 59 6.51 3.59 4.84
C ALA A 59 5.31 3.30 5.75
N GLU A 60 5.51 2.51 6.80
CA GLU A 60 4.49 2.09 7.75
C GLU A 60 4.99 2.25 9.18
N ILE A 61 4.12 2.70 10.07
CA ILE A 61 4.41 2.88 11.51
C ILE A 61 3.87 1.71 12.34
N ASP A 62 2.84 1.01 11.83
CA ASP A 62 2.26 -0.14 12.49
C ASP A 62 3.10 -1.40 12.27
N THR A 63 3.74 -1.86 13.35
CA THR A 63 4.61 -3.04 13.33
C THR A 63 3.89 -4.33 12.89
N GLU A 64 2.59 -4.46 13.13
CA GLU A 64 1.81 -5.63 12.67
C GLU A 64 1.64 -5.61 11.14
N SER A 65 1.36 -4.43 10.57
CA SER A 65 1.32 -4.22 9.13
C SER A 65 2.69 -4.45 8.49
N ILE A 66 3.77 -3.96 9.10
CA ILE A 66 5.14 -4.20 8.62
C ILE A 66 5.43 -5.70 8.54
N ALA A 67 5.11 -6.46 9.59
CA ALA A 67 5.31 -7.91 9.60
C ALA A 67 4.47 -8.60 8.52
N TYR A 68 3.20 -8.20 8.37
CA TYR A 68 2.32 -8.71 7.33
C TYR A 68 2.87 -8.45 5.92
N LEU A 69 3.31 -7.23 5.65
CA LEU A 69 3.84 -6.82 4.33
C LEU A 69 5.10 -7.62 3.97
N LYS A 70 6.04 -7.79 4.92
CA LYS A 70 7.25 -8.59 4.72
C LYS A 70 6.99 -10.08 4.45
N GLU A 71 5.85 -10.60 4.88
CA GLU A 71 5.45 -11.99 4.63
C GLU A 71 4.77 -12.16 3.26
N HIS A 72 4.09 -11.13 2.75
CA HIS A 72 3.20 -11.24 1.59
C HIS A 72 3.71 -10.54 0.33
N TYR A 73 4.70 -9.66 0.43
CA TYR A 73 5.24 -8.87 -0.67
C TYR A 73 6.77 -9.03 -0.77
N PRO A 74 7.33 -8.93 -1.99
CA PRO A 74 8.76 -9.09 -2.24
C PRO A 74 9.63 -7.99 -1.60
#